data_AF-A0A5C4V6T6-F1
#
_entry.id   AF-A0A5C4V6T6-F1
#
_cell.length_a   1.000
_cell.length_b   1.000
_cell.length_c   1.000
_cell.angle_alpha   90.00
_cell.angle_beta   90.00
_cell.angle_gamma   90.00
#
_symmetry.space_group_name_H-M   'P 1'
#
loop_
_entity.id
_entity.type
_entity.pdbx_description
1 polymer ?
#
loop_
_entity_poly.entity_id
_entity_poly.type
_entity_poly.pdbx_seq_one_letter_code
_entity_poly.pdbx_strand_id
1 'polypeptide(L)' 'MPDDLRYREIKTKLTARSSRALGELAARTNLSEVDIVNRALQIYAYVEAEQAAGRQILTHDEREGETHVLRWF' A
#
# COMPACT_ATOMS: atom_id res chain seq x y z
N MET A 1 -16.58 -20.20 17.69
CA MET A 1 -16.09 -19.45 16.51
C MET A 1 -16.32 -17.99 16.82
N PRO A 2 -15.30 -17.11 16.83
CA PRO A 2 -15.54 -15.72 17.16
C PRO A 2 -16.37 -15.06 16.06
N ASP A 3 -17.46 -14.41 16.49
CA ASP A 3 -18.26 -13.47 15.72
C ASP A 3 -17.47 -12.17 15.53
N ASP A 4 -16.94 -11.88 14.32
CA ASP A 4 -16.63 -10.51 13.81
C ASP A 4 -15.64 -10.39 12.63
N LEU A 5 -15.70 -11.27 11.61
CA LEU A 5 -15.23 -10.84 10.27
C LEU A 5 -16.32 -10.01 9.58
N ARG A 6 -16.61 -8.82 10.12
CA ARG A 6 -17.52 -7.86 9.47
C ARG A 6 -16.80 -7.19 8.31
N TYR A 7 -16.94 -7.75 7.12
CA TYR A 7 -16.49 -7.09 5.90
C TYR A 7 -17.33 -5.84 5.63
N ARG A 8 -16.67 -4.72 5.35
CA ARG A 8 -17.31 -3.50 4.86
C ARG A 8 -17.07 -3.40 3.35
N GLU A 9 -18.14 -3.41 2.56
CA GLU A 9 -18.04 -3.17 1.12
C GLU A 9 -17.83 -1.67 0.86
N ILE A 10 -16.84 -1.32 0.04
CA ILE A 10 -16.57 0.06 -0.40
C ILE A 10 -16.53 0.05 -1.93
N LYS A 11 -17.45 0.78 -2.57
CA LYS A 11 -17.43 1.03 -4.01
C LYS A 11 -16.75 2.36 -4.29
N THR A 12 -15.72 2.34 -5.11
CA THR A 12 -15.00 3.55 -5.52
C THR A 12 -14.61 3.47 -6.99
N LYS A 13 -14.38 4.62 -7.61
CA LYS A 13 -13.79 4.70 -8.94
C LYS A 13 -12.30 4.97 -8.78
N LEU A 14 -11.47 4.17 -9.44
CA LEU A 14 -10.03 4.42 -9.49
C LEU A 14 -9.74 5.52 -10.52
N THR A 15 -8.79 6.40 -10.21
CA THR A 15 -8.21 7.27 -11.23
C THR A 15 -7.50 6.42 -12.29
N ALA A 16 -7.28 6.98 -13.48
CA ALA A 16 -6.54 6.28 -14.54
C ALA A 16 -5.15 5.80 -14.07
N ARG A 17 -4.46 6.62 -13.25
CA ARG A 17 -3.16 6.26 -12.66
C ARG A 17 -3.28 5.10 -11.68
N SER A 18 -4.27 5.14 -10.79
CA SER A 18 -4.50 4.07 -9.81
C SER A 18 -4.92 2.76 -10.48
N SER A 19 -5.75 2.82 -11.52
CA SER A 19 -6.15 1.64 -12.30
C SER A 19 -4.95 1.01 -13.01
N ARG A 20 -4.08 1.80 -13.64
CA ARG A 20 -2.84 1.29 -14.25
C ARG A 20 -1.93 0.64 -13.22
N ALA A 21 -1.68 1.31 -12.09
CA ALA A 21 -0.83 0.79 -11.02
C ALA A 21 -1.35 -0.53 -10.44
N LEU A 22 -2.68 -0.66 -10.27
CA LEU A 22 -3.32 -1.89 -9.83
C LEU A 22 -3.06 -3.05 -10.81
N GLY A 23 -3.24 -2.82 -12.11
CA GLY A 23 -2.98 -3.82 -13.15
C GLY A 23 -1.51 -4.26 -13.20
N GLU A 24 -0.58 -3.29 -13.14
CA GLU A 24 0.86 -3.58 -13.10
C GLU A 24 1.28 -4.34 -11.84
N LEU A 25 0.64 -4.07 -10.70
CA LEU A 25 0.94 -4.76 -9.44
C LEU A 25 0.35 -6.17 -9.43
N ALA A 26 -0.86 -6.36 -9.96
CA ALA A 26 -1.48 -7.68 -10.15
C ALA A 26 -0.61 -8.56 -11.04
N ALA A 27 -0.13 -8.04 -12.17
CA ALA A 27 0.76 -8.76 -13.07
C ALA A 27 2.10 -9.19 -12.43
N ARG A 28 2.64 -8.38 -11.51
CA ARG A 28 3.93 -8.67 -10.83
C ARG A 28 3.80 -9.59 -9.62
N THR A 29 2.66 -9.60 -8.94
CA THR A 29 2.50 -10.27 -7.64
C THR A 29 1.60 -11.50 -7.69
N ASN A 30 0.86 -11.70 -8.80
CA ASN A 30 -0.15 -12.75 -8.95
C ASN A 30 -1.25 -12.71 -7.86
N LEU A 31 -1.42 -11.56 -7.21
CA LEU A 31 -2.48 -11.31 -6.23
C LEU A 31 -3.75 -10.84 -6.94
N SER A 32 -4.91 -11.10 -6.32
CA SER A 32 -6.17 -10.51 -6.78
C SER A 32 -6.15 -8.99 -6.56
N GLU A 33 -6.92 -8.26 -7.38
CA GLU A 33 -7.08 -6.82 -7.19
C GLU A 33 -7.61 -6.47 -5.79
N VAL A 34 -8.51 -7.29 -5.25
CA VAL A 34 -9.06 -7.13 -3.89
C VAL A 34 -7.96 -7.29 -2.84
N ASP A 35 -7.10 -8.30 -2.96
CA ASP A 35 -5.98 -8.50 -2.04
C ASP A 35 -4.99 -7.34 -2.09
N ILE A 36 -4.71 -6.84 -3.29
CA ILE A 36 -3.84 -5.68 -3.49
C ILE A 36 -4.43 -4.45 -2.80
N VAL A 37 -5.72 -4.15 -3.01
CA VAL A 37 -6.37 -2.99 -2.39
C VAL A 37 -6.36 -3.11 -0.86
N ASN A 38 -6.68 -4.29 -0.32
CA ASN A 38 -6.67 -4.51 1.13
C ASN A 38 -5.27 -4.34 1.72
N ARG A 39 -4.23 -4.87 1.07
CA ARG A 39 -2.83 -4.71 1.52
C ARG A 39 -2.33 -3.29 1.36
N ALA A 40 -2.68 -2.60 0.26
CA ALA A 40 -2.32 -1.21 0.04
C ALA A 40 -2.90 -0.31 1.14
N LEU A 41 -4.15 -0.56 1.56
CA LEU A 41 -4.76 0.18 2.68
C LEU A 41 -4.01 -0.06 4.00
N GLN A 42 -3.62 -1.30 4.30
CA GLN A 42 -2.87 -1.63 5.51
C GLN A 42 -1.48 -0.98 5.53
N ILE A 43 -0.76 -1.02 4.40
CA ILE A 43 0.54 -0.36 4.26
C ILE A 43 0.37 1.16 4.41
N TYR A 44 -0.65 1.75 3.77
CA TYR A 44 -0.95 3.17 3.91
C TYR A 44 -1.18 3.57 5.37
N ALA A 45 -2.05 2.83 6.08
CA ALA A 45 -2.31 3.07 7.49
C ALA A 45 -1.06 2.94 8.37
N TYR A 46 -0.23 1.93 8.12
CA TYR A 46 1.02 1.74 8.86
C TYR A 46 1.96 2.93 8.68
N VAL A 47 2.26 3.29 7.43
CA VAL A 47 3.22 4.36 7.15
C VAL A 47 2.74 5.71 7.67
N GLU A 48 1.45 6.03 7.53
CA GLU A 48 0.86 7.24 8.14
C GLU A 48 1.06 7.26 9.65
N ALA A 49 0.85 6.12 10.34
CA ALA A 49 1.05 6.02 11.78
C ALA A 49 2.52 6.20 12.19
N GLU A 50 3.46 5.63 11.43
CA GLU A 50 4.89 5.80 11.66
C GLU A 50 5.32 7.27 11.50
N GLN A 51 4.89 7.92 10.42
CA GLN A 51 5.21 9.33 10.15
C GLN A 51 4.58 10.28 11.17
N ALA A 52 3.31 10.04 11.54
CA ALA A 52 2.62 10.82 12.57
C ALA A 52 3.32 10.72 13.95
N ALA A 53 3.99 9.60 14.22
CA ALA A 53 4.83 9.42 15.40
C ALA A 53 6.25 9.99 15.25
N GLY A 54 6.54 10.75 14.20
CA GLY A 54 7.83 11.39 13.94
C GLY A 54 8.91 10.44 13.41
N ARG A 55 8.55 9.22 12.99
CA ARG A 55 9.51 8.24 12.44
C ARG A 55 9.68 8.44 10.94
N GLN A 56 10.83 7.99 10.43
CA GLN A 56 11.17 8.04 9.01
C GLN A 56 11.06 6.66 8.39
N ILE A 57 10.56 6.60 7.16
CA ILE A 57 10.63 5.41 6.31
C ILE A 57 11.76 5.63 5.31
N LEU A 58 12.64 4.63 5.22
CA LEU A 58 13.82 4.68 4.37
C LEU A 58 13.71 3.60 3.29
N THR A 59 14.03 3.96 2.06
CA THR A 59 14.27 3.00 0.97
C THR A 59 15.75 2.94 0.69
N HIS A 60 16.31 1.74 0.67
CA HIS A 60 17.71 1.50 0.37
C HIS A 60 17.85 0.98 -1.06
N ASP A 61 18.70 1.63 -1.87
CA ASP A 61 19.13 1.11 -3.16
C ASP A 61 20.45 0.36 -2.97
N GLU A 62 20.39 -0.98 -3.01
CA GLU A 62 21.57 -1.83 -2.84
C GLU A 62 22.58 -1.70 -4.00
N ARG A 63 22.14 -1.25 -5.18
CA ARG A 63 23.02 -1.11 -6.36
C ARG A 63 23.88 0.14 -6.26
N GLU A 64 23.29 1.22 -5.77
CA GLU A 64 23.96 2.52 -5.63
C GLU A 64 24.52 2.74 -4.23
N GLY A 65 24.10 1.94 -3.24
CA GLY A 65 24.47 2.11 -1.84
C GLY A 65 23.79 3.29 -1.17
N GLU A 66 22.75 3.85 -1.79
CA GLU A 66 22.08 5.06 -1.34
C GLU A 66 20.87 4.74 -0.46
N THR A 67 20.58 5.65 0.48
CA THR A 67 19.38 5.57 1.32
C THR A 67 18.57 6.84 1.15
N HIS A 68 17.30 6.69 0.77
CA HIS A 68 16.39 7.81 0.57
C HIS A 68 15.30 7.81 1.63
N VAL A 69 14.96 9.00 2.13
CA VAL A 69 13.77 9.18 2.95
C VAL A 69 12.55 9.16 2.04
N LEU A 70 11.68 8.20 2.27
CA LEU A 70 10.39 8.14 1.61
C LEU A 70 9.50 9.24 2.20
N ARG A 71 9.26 10.28 1.40
CA ARG A 71 8.26 11.31 1.72
C ARG A 71 6.98 11.00 0.96
N TRP A 72 5.90 10.73 1.70
CA TRP A 72 4.56 10.76 1.13
C TRP A 72 4.04 12.19 1.08
N PHE A 73 3.24 12.47 0.06
CA PHE A 73 2.64 13.77 -0.24
C PHE A 73 1.12 13.65 -0.24
#